data_AF-A0A976HIR8-F1
#
_entry.id   AF-A0A976HIR8-F1
#
_cell.length_a   1.000
_cell.length_b   1.000
_cell.length_c   1.000
_cell.angle_alpha   90.00
_cell.angle_beta   90.00
_cell.angle_gamma   90.00
#
_symmetry.space_group_name_H-M   'P 1'
#
loop_
_entity.id
_entity.type
_entity.pdbx_description
1 polymer ?
#
loop_
_entity_poly.entity_id
_entity_poly.type
_entity_poly.pdbx_seq_one_letter_code
_entity_poly.pdbx_strand_id
1 'polypeptide(L)'
;MTATPAYPRDLTGYGRNPPHAQWPNRAKIAVQFVLNYEEGGENCVLHGDPSSEQFLSEIIGAASYEARHMSMESIYEYGSRAGVWRILREFAKRNLPFTVFGVSMALERHPELTAAFCELGHEIACHGYRWIHHQHMDETTERAHIAQGTEIIRTMTGGQWPYGWYTGRDSPNTHRLVADQGGYEYDSDYYGDDLPFYMPVTKSNGETIQQLIVPYTLDCNDMRFASPQGFNTGEQFFQYLKDTFDVLYAEGEESPKMMSIGMHCRLLGRPGRMAGLIRFLDHIEKHDRVWVTRRIDIARHWRGFFPPPGGEGQGEGVRQTSLSAKTNTLSPNSSAPRRGGPL
;
A
#
# COMPACT_ATOMS: atom_id res chain seq x y z
N MET A 1 -28.07 -28.49 22.48
CA MET A 1 -27.99 -27.94 21.11
C MET A 1 -26.75 -27.07 21.07
N THR A 2 -25.69 -27.50 20.40
CA THR A 2 -24.50 -26.65 20.18
C THR A 2 -24.92 -25.56 19.20
N ALA A 3 -24.99 -24.31 19.67
CA ALA A 3 -25.28 -23.18 18.82
C ALA A 3 -24.22 -23.11 17.72
N THR A 4 -24.65 -23.09 16.45
CA THR A 4 -23.76 -22.78 15.35
C THR A 4 -23.15 -21.41 15.61
N PRO A 5 -21.81 -21.26 15.59
CA PRO A 5 -21.20 -19.95 15.80
C PRO A 5 -21.69 -18.95 14.75
N ALA A 6 -21.83 -17.68 15.14
CA ALA A 6 -22.22 -16.61 14.24
C ALA A 6 -21.23 -16.50 13.07
N TYR A 7 -21.73 -16.19 11.88
CA TYR A 7 -20.91 -16.09 10.67
C TYR A 7 -19.95 -14.88 10.77
N PRO A 8 -18.62 -15.08 10.74
CA PRO A 8 -17.65 -14.05 11.13
C PRO A 8 -17.20 -13.15 9.97
N ARG A 9 -17.94 -13.13 8.84
CA ARG A 9 -17.61 -12.31 7.68
C ARG A 9 -18.74 -11.33 7.38
N ASP A 10 -18.38 -10.08 7.17
CA ASP A 10 -19.31 -9.08 6.63
C ASP A 10 -19.31 -9.16 5.10
N LEU A 11 -20.40 -9.68 4.52
CA LEU A 11 -20.62 -9.70 3.07
C LEU A 11 -21.47 -8.52 2.60
N THR A 12 -21.99 -7.72 3.54
CA THR A 12 -22.87 -6.60 3.23
C THR A 12 -22.05 -5.34 3.02
N GLY A 13 -21.07 -5.09 3.90
CA GLY A 13 -20.29 -3.86 3.90
C GLY A 13 -21.22 -2.65 3.92
N TYR A 14 -20.94 -1.68 3.05
CA TYR A 14 -21.81 -0.51 2.88
C TYR A 14 -23.14 -0.77 2.15
N GLY A 15 -23.30 -1.93 1.52
CA GLY A 15 -24.44 -2.23 0.68
C GLY A 15 -24.60 -1.21 -0.46
N ARG A 16 -25.85 -0.81 -0.76
CA ARG A 16 -26.15 0.09 -1.89
C ARG A 16 -25.75 1.55 -1.66
N ASN A 17 -25.49 1.95 -0.42
CA ASN A 17 -25.39 3.36 -0.03
C ASN A 17 -24.07 3.62 0.73
N PRO A 18 -22.91 3.54 0.06
CA PRO A 18 -21.64 3.92 0.68
C PRO A 18 -21.62 5.39 1.09
N PRO A 19 -20.90 5.74 2.18
CA PRO A 19 -20.76 7.12 2.59
C PRO A 19 -20.03 7.93 1.50
N HIS A 20 -20.44 9.16 1.30
CA HIS A 20 -19.69 10.08 0.45
C HIS A 20 -18.38 10.45 1.16
N ALA A 21 -17.22 10.03 0.62
CA ALA A 21 -15.93 10.07 1.31
C ALA A 21 -15.42 11.46 1.77
N GLN A 22 -16.00 12.55 1.26
CA GLN A 22 -15.63 13.93 1.61
C GLN A 22 -14.15 14.26 1.34
N TRP A 23 -13.52 13.65 0.34
CA TRP A 23 -12.09 13.84 0.09
C TRP A 23 -11.70 15.34 -0.02
N PRO A 24 -10.49 15.71 0.43
CA PRO A 24 -10.00 17.09 0.38
C PRO A 24 -10.19 17.73 -0.99
N ASN A 25 -10.52 19.03 -0.99
CA ASN A 25 -10.76 19.81 -2.20
C ASN A 25 -11.86 19.22 -3.11
N ARG A 26 -12.82 18.49 -2.52
CA ARG A 26 -13.89 17.79 -3.24
C ARG A 26 -13.33 16.82 -4.29
N ALA A 27 -12.21 16.16 -4.00
CA ALA A 27 -11.64 15.20 -4.95
C ALA A 27 -12.67 14.11 -5.30
N LYS A 28 -12.78 13.79 -6.59
CA LYS A 28 -13.65 12.71 -7.09
C LYS A 28 -13.08 11.33 -6.78
N ILE A 29 -11.75 11.25 -6.63
CA ILE A 29 -11.04 10.02 -6.36
C ILE A 29 -9.80 10.31 -5.52
N ALA A 30 -9.52 9.44 -4.55
CA ALA A 30 -8.23 9.38 -3.87
C ALA A 30 -7.36 8.30 -4.52
N VAL A 31 -6.21 8.68 -5.09
CA VAL A 31 -5.28 7.74 -5.74
C VAL A 31 -4.10 7.50 -4.80
N GLN A 32 -3.89 6.25 -4.41
CA GLN A 32 -2.94 5.85 -3.38
C GLN A 32 -1.93 4.85 -3.98
N PHE A 33 -0.71 5.31 -4.24
CA PHE A 33 0.37 4.48 -4.75
C PHE A 33 1.09 3.75 -3.61
N VAL A 34 1.29 2.44 -3.76
CA VAL A 34 2.04 1.60 -2.81
C VAL A 34 3.30 1.09 -3.49
N LEU A 35 4.46 1.41 -2.92
CA LEU A 35 5.73 0.80 -3.31
C LEU A 35 6.11 -0.27 -2.29
N ASN A 36 5.99 -1.53 -2.66
CA ASN A 36 6.48 -2.65 -1.86
C ASN A 36 8.01 -2.69 -1.95
N TYR A 37 8.66 -2.70 -0.79
CA TYR A 37 10.10 -2.88 -0.67
C TYR A 37 10.37 -4.13 0.15
N GLU A 38 10.72 -5.20 -0.56
CA GLU A 38 10.77 -6.57 -0.04
C GLU A 38 12.14 -7.20 -0.28
N GLU A 39 12.92 -6.63 -1.20
CA GLU A 39 14.21 -7.10 -1.67
C GLU A 39 15.26 -7.12 -0.55
N GLY A 40 15.68 -8.32 -0.14
CA GLY A 40 16.52 -8.60 1.02
C GLY A 40 15.77 -9.16 2.23
N GLY A 41 14.45 -9.33 2.14
CA GLY A 41 13.59 -9.90 3.18
C GLY A 41 12.84 -11.17 2.77
N GLU A 42 12.93 -11.57 1.49
CA GLU A 42 12.31 -12.76 0.89
C GLU A 42 12.89 -14.08 1.40
N ASN A 43 12.35 -15.22 0.93
CA ASN A 43 12.88 -16.53 1.27
C ASN A 43 14.31 -16.72 0.73
N CYS A 44 15.26 -16.95 1.63
CA CYS A 44 16.63 -17.30 1.28
C CYS A 44 17.27 -18.11 2.42
N VAL A 45 18.06 -19.12 2.06
CA VAL A 45 18.83 -19.89 3.05
C VAL A 45 19.81 -19.01 3.85
N LEU A 46 20.21 -17.85 3.31
CA LEU A 46 21.03 -16.85 4.03
C LEU A 46 20.25 -16.09 5.11
N HIS A 47 18.92 -16.10 5.04
CA HIS A 47 18.02 -15.49 6.02
C HIS A 47 17.55 -16.50 7.08
N GLY A 48 17.99 -17.76 6.97
CA GLY A 48 17.58 -18.85 7.86
C GLY A 48 16.33 -19.61 7.40
N ASP A 49 15.83 -19.35 6.18
CA ASP A 49 14.70 -20.09 5.62
C ASP A 49 15.15 -21.46 5.09
N PRO A 50 14.25 -22.46 5.03
CA PRO A 50 14.62 -23.79 4.54
C PRO A 50 15.01 -23.79 3.05
N SER A 51 14.53 -22.83 2.25
CA SER A 51 14.68 -22.87 0.81
C SER A 51 14.60 -21.49 0.14
N SER A 52 14.92 -21.46 -1.17
CA SER A 52 14.91 -20.25 -1.99
C SER A 52 13.50 -19.76 -2.34
N GLU A 53 13.36 -18.45 -2.57
CA GLU A 53 12.13 -17.81 -3.05
C GLU A 53 11.61 -18.37 -4.39
N GLN A 54 10.29 -18.32 -4.55
CA GLN A 54 9.57 -18.76 -5.75
C GLN A 54 8.67 -17.66 -6.33
N PHE A 55 8.25 -16.72 -5.49
CA PHE A 55 7.15 -15.81 -5.80
C PHE A 55 7.63 -14.49 -6.41
N LEU A 56 6.77 -13.84 -7.19
CA LEU A 56 6.97 -12.51 -7.80
C LEU A 56 8.36 -12.26 -8.40
N SER A 57 8.73 -13.10 -9.37
CA SER A 57 9.98 -12.96 -10.12
C SER A 57 9.73 -13.14 -11.63
N GLU A 58 10.77 -12.97 -12.44
CA GLU A 58 10.72 -13.27 -13.87
C GLU A 58 10.61 -14.78 -14.17
N ILE A 59 10.84 -15.63 -13.16
CA ILE A 59 10.80 -17.10 -13.29
C ILE A 59 9.44 -17.56 -12.76
N ILE A 60 8.39 -17.35 -13.55
CA ILE A 60 7.03 -17.76 -13.20
C ILE A 60 6.98 -19.29 -13.05
N GLY A 61 6.54 -19.76 -11.88
CA GLY A 61 6.56 -21.19 -11.55
C GLY A 61 7.93 -21.72 -11.11
N ALA A 62 8.83 -20.85 -10.65
CA ALA A 62 10.11 -21.27 -10.08
C ALA A 62 9.92 -22.35 -9.00
N ALA A 63 10.75 -23.40 -9.07
CA ALA A 63 10.88 -24.34 -7.98
C ALA A 63 11.62 -23.70 -6.80
N SER A 64 11.36 -24.20 -5.59
CA SER A 64 12.14 -23.87 -4.40
C SER A 64 13.26 -24.89 -4.23
N TYR A 65 14.44 -24.43 -3.81
CA TYR A 65 15.61 -25.27 -3.59
C TYR A 65 16.10 -25.10 -2.16
N GLU A 66 16.49 -26.18 -1.48
CA GLU A 66 17.20 -26.16 -0.18
C GLU A 66 18.66 -25.68 -0.34
N ALA A 67 18.84 -24.61 -1.11
CA ALA A 67 20.09 -24.00 -1.49
C ALA A 67 19.80 -22.57 -1.97
N ARG A 68 20.87 -21.83 -2.26
CA ARG A 68 20.75 -20.54 -2.95
C ARG A 68 20.27 -20.74 -4.38
N HIS A 69 19.29 -19.94 -4.81
CA HIS A 69 18.85 -19.87 -6.20
C HIS A 69 19.38 -18.57 -6.81
N MET A 70 20.59 -18.63 -7.37
CA MET A 70 21.33 -17.44 -7.81
C MET A 70 20.55 -16.53 -8.77
N SER A 71 19.80 -17.11 -9.72
CA SER A 71 18.96 -16.34 -10.63
C SER A 71 17.87 -15.57 -9.88
N MET A 72 17.19 -16.22 -8.93
CA MET A 72 16.16 -15.59 -8.09
C MET A 72 16.74 -14.44 -7.26
N GLU A 73 17.86 -14.69 -6.57
CA GLU A 73 18.55 -13.65 -5.78
C GLU A 73 18.88 -12.43 -6.65
N SER A 74 19.46 -12.63 -7.83
CA SER A 74 19.81 -11.51 -8.73
C SER A 74 18.60 -10.76 -9.31
N ILE A 75 17.44 -11.42 -9.44
CA ILE A 75 16.18 -10.78 -9.83
C ILE A 75 15.70 -9.86 -8.72
N TYR A 76 15.76 -10.30 -7.46
CA TYR A 76 15.45 -9.49 -6.30
C TYR A 76 16.43 -8.33 -6.14
N GLU A 77 17.74 -8.59 -6.26
CA GLU A 77 18.77 -7.54 -6.23
C GLU A 77 18.55 -6.43 -7.26
N TYR A 78 17.96 -6.72 -8.43
CA TYR A 78 17.62 -5.68 -9.39
C TYR A 78 16.67 -4.62 -8.79
N GLY A 79 15.71 -5.04 -7.98
CA GLY A 79 14.75 -4.14 -7.34
C GLY A 79 15.45 -3.14 -6.43
N SER A 80 16.27 -3.62 -5.49
CA SER A 80 17.00 -2.77 -4.54
C SER A 80 18.13 -1.96 -5.20
N ARG A 81 18.80 -2.50 -6.22
CA ARG A 81 19.94 -1.83 -6.87
C ARG A 81 19.54 -0.79 -7.91
N ALA A 82 18.44 -1.00 -8.63
CA ALA A 82 18.13 -0.22 -9.83
C ALA A 82 16.65 0.13 -9.99
N GLY A 83 15.75 -0.81 -9.71
CA GLY A 83 14.31 -0.63 -9.89
C GLY A 83 13.75 0.48 -9.01
N VAL A 84 14.07 0.44 -7.71
CA VAL A 84 13.59 1.40 -6.72
C VAL A 84 13.96 2.84 -7.07
N TRP A 85 15.21 3.10 -7.45
CA TRP A 85 15.69 4.43 -7.80
C TRP A 85 15.01 5.01 -9.04
N ARG A 86 14.58 4.15 -9.97
CA ARG A 86 13.84 4.58 -11.17
C ARG A 86 12.43 5.02 -10.82
N ILE A 87 11.75 4.28 -9.95
CA ILE A 87 10.41 4.63 -9.45
C ILE A 87 10.52 5.93 -8.65
N LEU A 88 11.47 6.02 -7.71
CA LEU A 88 11.71 7.22 -6.89
C LEU A 88 11.91 8.47 -7.74
N ARG A 89 12.75 8.42 -8.77
CA ARG A 89 12.97 9.57 -9.66
C ARG A 89 11.70 10.04 -10.37
N GLU A 90 10.81 9.12 -10.76
CA GLU A 90 9.57 9.48 -11.45
C GLU A 90 8.58 10.18 -10.51
N PHE A 91 8.41 9.67 -9.29
CA PHE A 91 7.57 10.31 -8.28
C PHE A 91 8.15 11.65 -7.80
N ALA A 92 9.46 11.72 -7.58
CA ALA A 92 10.14 12.97 -7.20
C ALA A 92 10.03 14.05 -8.29
N LYS A 93 10.19 13.68 -9.58
CA LYS A 93 10.02 14.59 -10.72
C LYS A 93 8.64 15.24 -10.76
N ARG A 94 7.60 14.52 -10.32
CA ARG A 94 6.21 14.98 -10.30
C ARG A 94 5.79 15.54 -8.94
N ASN A 95 6.68 15.50 -7.94
CA ASN A 95 6.37 15.82 -6.56
C ASN A 95 5.11 15.06 -6.09
N LEU A 96 5.06 13.75 -6.31
CA LEU A 96 3.95 12.91 -5.91
C LEU A 96 4.32 12.03 -4.72
N PRO A 97 3.45 11.92 -3.70
CA PRO A 97 3.67 11.00 -2.60
C PRO A 97 3.28 9.56 -2.98
N PHE A 98 3.84 8.62 -2.25
CA PHE A 98 3.38 7.24 -2.17
C PHE A 98 3.64 6.70 -0.76
N THR A 99 3.12 5.51 -0.47
CA THR A 99 3.38 4.77 0.78
C THR A 99 4.28 3.58 0.48
N VAL A 100 5.36 3.43 1.23
CA VAL A 100 6.21 2.24 1.20
C VAL A 100 5.57 1.18 2.07
N PHE A 101 5.34 -0.01 1.51
CA PHE A 101 5.12 -1.22 2.29
C PHE A 101 6.48 -1.86 2.49
N GLY A 102 7.12 -1.54 3.62
CA GLY A 102 8.51 -1.86 3.88
C GLY A 102 8.67 -3.11 4.72
N VAL A 103 9.26 -4.15 4.14
CA VAL A 103 9.66 -5.35 4.89
C VAL A 103 10.86 -4.95 5.73
N SER A 104 10.75 -5.15 7.04
CA SER A 104 11.68 -4.51 7.98
C SER A 104 13.12 -5.02 7.82
N MET A 105 13.30 -6.33 7.57
CA MET A 105 14.62 -6.88 7.22
C MET A 105 15.20 -6.27 5.94
N ALA A 106 14.37 -6.02 4.92
CA ALA A 106 14.83 -5.41 3.67
C ALA A 106 15.30 -3.97 3.89
N LEU A 107 14.56 -3.19 4.70
CA LEU A 107 14.92 -1.83 5.07
C LEU A 107 16.28 -1.78 5.82
N GLU A 108 16.51 -2.67 6.78
CA GLU A 108 17.80 -2.78 7.49
C GLU A 108 18.98 -3.05 6.57
N ARG A 109 18.77 -3.83 5.51
CA ARG A 109 19.82 -4.13 4.53
C ARG A 109 20.14 -2.97 3.60
N HIS A 110 19.26 -1.96 3.52
CA HIS A 110 19.48 -0.79 2.68
C HIS A 110 19.13 0.52 3.42
N PRO A 111 19.96 0.92 4.43
CA PRO A 111 19.71 2.11 5.24
C PRO A 111 19.68 3.41 4.43
N GLU A 112 20.54 3.55 3.43
CA GLU A 112 20.57 4.70 2.52
C GLU A 112 19.23 4.92 1.81
N LEU A 113 18.64 3.85 1.29
CA LEU A 113 17.33 3.92 0.62
C LEU A 113 16.21 4.23 1.62
N THR A 114 16.26 3.65 2.82
CA THR A 114 15.29 3.95 3.88
C THR A 114 15.33 5.43 4.25
N ALA A 115 16.53 6.00 4.38
CA ALA A 115 16.71 7.44 4.59
C ALA A 115 16.14 8.26 3.42
N ALA A 116 16.36 7.84 2.17
CA ALA A 116 15.81 8.51 1.00
C ALA A 116 14.27 8.53 0.99
N PHE A 117 13.60 7.45 1.41
CA PHE A 117 12.14 7.44 1.55
C PHE A 117 11.66 8.50 2.56
N CYS A 118 12.33 8.61 3.72
CA CYS A 118 12.04 9.60 4.75
C CYS A 118 12.29 11.03 4.25
N GLU A 119 13.44 11.28 3.61
CA GLU A 119 13.82 12.60 3.08
C GLU A 119 12.84 13.12 2.03
N LEU A 120 12.31 12.21 1.19
CA LEU A 120 11.28 12.53 0.19
C LEU A 120 9.86 12.62 0.77
N GLY A 121 9.69 12.38 2.08
CA GLY A 121 8.41 12.52 2.77
C GLY A 121 7.40 11.42 2.47
N HIS A 122 7.84 10.30 1.91
CA HIS A 122 7.00 9.12 1.71
C HIS A 122 6.65 8.49 3.07
N GLU A 123 5.46 7.91 3.17
CA GLU A 123 5.11 7.11 4.34
C GLU A 123 5.87 5.78 4.30
N ILE A 124 6.28 5.26 5.46
CA ILE A 124 6.74 3.88 5.60
C ILE A 124 5.77 3.13 6.53
N ALA A 125 4.97 2.25 5.96
CA ALA A 125 4.14 1.29 6.68
C ALA A 125 4.87 -0.04 6.84
N CYS A 126 4.53 -0.78 7.90
CA CYS A 126 5.16 -2.06 8.18
C CYS A 126 4.62 -3.15 7.27
N HIS A 127 5.51 -3.75 6.48
CA HIS A 127 5.20 -4.92 5.65
C HIS A 127 5.69 -6.24 6.28
N GLY A 128 5.60 -6.33 7.61
CA GLY A 128 6.17 -7.41 8.40
C GLY A 128 7.69 -7.34 8.58
N TYR A 129 8.21 -8.25 9.41
CA TYR A 129 9.66 -8.44 9.55
C TYR A 129 10.26 -9.17 8.34
N ARG A 130 9.56 -10.19 7.85
CA ARG A 130 9.96 -11.06 6.73
C ARG A 130 8.92 -11.03 5.63
N TRP A 131 9.35 -11.20 4.38
CA TRP A 131 8.45 -11.39 3.25
C TRP A 131 8.26 -12.89 2.96
N ILE A 132 7.49 -13.55 3.81
CA ILE A 132 7.22 -15.00 3.71
C ILE A 132 5.72 -15.27 3.81
N HIS A 133 5.30 -16.54 3.70
CA HIS A 133 3.88 -16.90 3.81
C HIS A 133 3.52 -17.18 5.27
N HIS A 134 2.61 -16.40 5.85
CA HIS A 134 2.25 -16.49 7.28
C HIS A 134 1.09 -17.46 7.59
N GLN A 135 0.35 -17.91 6.59
CA GLN A 135 -0.83 -18.79 6.71
C GLN A 135 -0.73 -19.94 7.72
N HIS A 136 0.45 -20.54 7.85
CA HIS A 136 0.71 -21.67 8.75
C HIS A 136 1.74 -21.36 9.85
N MET A 137 2.11 -20.09 10.01
CA MET A 137 2.99 -19.65 11.08
C MET A 137 2.27 -19.79 12.42
N ASP A 138 2.98 -20.27 13.44
CA ASP A 138 2.43 -20.29 14.78
C ASP A 138 2.29 -18.87 15.33
N GLU A 139 1.30 -18.67 16.20
CA GLU A 139 0.96 -17.34 16.72
C GLU A 139 2.11 -16.68 17.47
N THR A 140 2.95 -17.46 18.17
CA THR A 140 4.05 -16.91 18.97
C THR A 140 5.13 -16.33 18.05
N THR A 141 5.49 -17.06 16.99
CA THR A 141 6.42 -16.59 15.97
C THR A 141 5.87 -15.37 15.23
N GLU A 142 4.60 -15.40 14.81
CA GLU A 142 4.00 -14.27 14.09
C GLU A 142 3.94 -13.00 14.95
N ARG A 143 3.57 -13.13 16.23
CA ARG A 143 3.59 -12.03 17.19
C ARG A 143 4.99 -11.46 17.38
N ALA A 144 6.02 -12.31 17.47
CA ALA A 144 7.40 -11.88 17.56
C ALA A 144 7.85 -11.13 16.29
N HIS A 145 7.48 -11.62 15.10
CA HIS A 145 7.75 -10.95 13.83
C HIS A 145 7.07 -9.58 13.72
N ILE A 146 5.84 -9.44 14.20
CA ILE A 146 5.13 -8.14 14.26
C ILE A 146 5.90 -7.16 15.15
N ALA A 147 6.22 -7.56 16.38
CA ALA A 147 6.94 -6.71 17.32
C ALA A 147 8.33 -6.31 16.78
N GLN A 148 9.07 -7.28 16.24
CA GLN A 148 10.41 -7.05 15.68
C GLN A 148 10.36 -6.13 14.45
N GLY A 149 9.44 -6.36 13.52
CA GLY A 149 9.30 -5.50 12.34
C GLY A 149 8.98 -4.05 12.72
N THR A 150 8.06 -3.87 13.68
CA THR A 150 7.73 -2.55 14.23
C THR A 150 8.97 -1.82 14.74
N GLU A 151 9.75 -2.48 15.60
CA GLU A 151 10.90 -1.84 16.27
C GLU A 151 12.06 -1.54 15.30
N ILE A 152 12.27 -2.42 14.32
CA ILE A 152 13.25 -2.19 13.26
C ILE A 152 12.88 -0.93 12.48
N ILE A 153 11.63 -0.79 12.02
CA ILE A 153 11.23 0.41 11.28
C ILE A 153 11.39 1.66 12.13
N ARG A 154 11.04 1.61 13.42
CA ARG A 154 11.28 2.73 14.34
C ARG A 154 12.76 3.09 14.40
N THR A 155 13.65 2.12 14.53
CA THR A 155 15.09 2.35 14.54
C THR A 155 15.56 3.00 13.22
N MET A 156 15.13 2.46 12.09
CA MET A 156 15.54 2.91 10.76
C MET A 156 14.99 4.29 10.37
N THR A 157 13.92 4.74 11.02
CA THR A 157 13.25 6.03 10.75
C THR A 157 13.50 7.09 11.82
N GLY A 158 14.48 6.87 12.70
CA GLY A 158 14.82 7.84 13.76
C GLY A 158 13.75 7.95 14.86
N GLY A 159 13.03 6.86 15.12
CA GLY A 159 12.04 6.70 16.18
C GLY A 159 10.58 6.86 15.75
N GLN A 160 10.31 7.10 14.46
CA GLN A 160 8.94 7.25 13.96
C GLN A 160 8.17 5.92 14.02
N TRP A 161 6.91 5.98 14.43
CA TRP A 161 6.06 4.79 14.49
C TRP A 161 5.51 4.46 13.08
N PRO A 162 5.57 3.18 12.63
CA PRO A 162 4.86 2.77 11.42
C PRO A 162 3.36 2.70 11.70
N TYR A 163 2.61 3.68 11.22
CA TYR A 163 1.17 3.78 11.49
C TYR A 163 0.30 2.84 10.64
N GLY A 164 0.87 2.21 9.62
CA GLY A 164 0.18 1.24 8.77
C GLY A 164 0.74 -0.17 8.90
N TRP A 165 -0.11 -1.17 8.74
CA TRP A 165 0.27 -2.58 8.63
C TRP A 165 -0.25 -3.22 7.33
N TYR A 166 0.56 -4.09 6.73
CA TYR A 166 0.16 -5.02 5.66
C TYR A 166 1.06 -6.25 5.68
N THR A 167 0.56 -7.48 5.75
CA THR A 167 1.36 -8.71 5.62
C THR A 167 1.33 -9.24 4.18
N GLY A 168 0.20 -9.09 3.49
CA GLY A 168 -0.07 -9.65 2.18
C GLY A 168 -0.44 -11.13 2.25
N ARG A 169 0.54 -12.01 2.42
CA ARG A 169 0.31 -13.47 2.59
C ARG A 169 0.09 -13.80 4.06
N ASP A 170 -0.96 -13.22 4.62
CA ASP A 170 -1.32 -13.21 6.04
C ASP A 170 -1.69 -14.60 6.61
N SER A 171 -2.13 -14.59 7.87
CA SER A 171 -2.62 -15.74 8.61
C SER A 171 -4.03 -15.46 9.16
N PRO A 172 -4.78 -16.49 9.60
CA PRO A 172 -6.06 -16.30 10.28
C PRO A 172 -5.97 -15.48 11.58
N ASN A 173 -4.76 -15.23 12.08
CA ASN A 173 -4.51 -14.49 13.32
C ASN A 173 -4.01 -13.07 13.08
N THR A 174 -3.54 -12.72 11.88
CA THR A 174 -2.77 -11.49 11.64
C THR A 174 -3.50 -10.23 12.11
N HIS A 175 -4.76 -10.00 11.72
CA HIS A 175 -5.52 -8.83 12.18
C HIS A 175 -5.63 -8.74 13.72
N ARG A 176 -5.85 -9.87 14.40
CA ARG A 176 -5.89 -9.92 15.87
C ARG A 176 -4.53 -9.60 16.47
N LEU A 177 -3.44 -10.10 15.89
CA LEU A 177 -2.08 -9.84 16.37
C LEU A 177 -1.64 -8.39 16.16
N VAL A 178 -2.06 -7.78 15.05
CA VAL A 178 -1.88 -6.34 14.78
C VAL A 178 -2.66 -5.52 15.81
N ALA A 179 -3.91 -5.90 16.10
CA ALA A 179 -4.73 -5.27 17.13
C ALA A 179 -4.15 -5.47 18.56
N ASP A 180 -3.57 -6.63 18.86
CA ASP A 180 -2.88 -6.91 20.12
C ASP A 180 -1.64 -6.03 20.30
N GLN A 181 -0.84 -5.87 19.24
CA GLN A 181 0.36 -5.00 19.22
C GLN A 181 -0.03 -3.53 19.46
N GLY A 182 -1.10 -3.08 18.80
CA GLY A 182 -1.57 -1.69 18.88
C GLY A 182 -0.65 -0.68 18.18
N GLY A 183 -1.02 0.59 18.25
CA GLY A 183 -0.26 1.71 17.66
C GLY A 183 -0.48 1.93 16.16
N TYR A 184 -1.04 0.96 15.44
CA TYR A 184 -1.41 1.11 14.03
C TYR A 184 -2.69 1.93 13.86
N GLU A 185 -2.66 2.93 12.98
CA GLU A 185 -3.82 3.73 12.60
C GLU A 185 -4.67 3.06 11.53
N TYR A 186 -4.09 2.16 10.72
CA TYR A 186 -4.82 1.36 9.74
C TYR A 186 -4.15 0.00 9.46
N ASP A 187 -4.96 -0.93 8.96
CA ASP A 187 -4.54 -2.23 8.41
C ASP A 187 -5.00 -2.31 6.93
N SER A 188 -4.20 -2.92 6.06
CA SER A 188 -4.46 -3.06 4.62
C SER A 188 -4.54 -4.49 4.12
N ASP A 189 -4.52 -5.50 5.00
CA ASP A 189 -4.75 -6.91 4.66
C ASP A 189 -6.24 -7.17 4.34
N TYR A 190 -6.78 -6.45 3.36
CA TYR A 190 -8.17 -6.58 2.93
C TYR A 190 -8.35 -6.09 1.48
N TYR A 191 -9.23 -6.74 0.73
CA TYR A 191 -9.42 -6.51 -0.71
C TYR A 191 -10.90 -6.38 -1.12
N GLY A 192 -11.79 -6.16 -0.14
CA GLY A 192 -13.23 -6.31 -0.32
C GLY A 192 -14.06 -5.02 -0.43
N ASP A 193 -13.45 -3.84 -0.56
CA ASP A 193 -14.19 -2.57 -0.72
C ASP A 193 -13.33 -1.51 -1.44
N ASP A 194 -13.99 -0.47 -1.97
CA ASP A 194 -13.38 0.70 -2.62
C ASP A 194 -13.23 1.90 -1.66
N LEU A 195 -13.62 1.74 -0.39
CA LEU A 195 -13.51 2.73 0.68
C LEU A 195 -12.93 2.13 1.96
N PRO A 196 -12.27 2.96 2.80
CA PRO A 196 -11.94 2.54 4.16
C PRO A 196 -13.18 2.23 4.98
N PHE A 197 -13.08 1.31 5.93
CA PHE A 197 -14.17 0.95 6.84
C PHE A 197 -13.63 0.44 8.18
N TYR A 198 -14.48 0.33 9.20
CA TYR A 198 -14.06 -0.24 10.49
C TYR A 198 -14.46 -1.71 10.58
N MET A 199 -13.48 -2.56 10.89
CA MET A 199 -13.67 -3.98 11.16
C MET A 199 -13.62 -4.24 12.67
N PRO A 200 -14.64 -4.88 13.26
CA PRO A 200 -14.55 -5.33 14.64
C PRO A 200 -13.51 -6.45 14.76
N VAL A 201 -12.48 -6.26 15.59
CA VAL A 201 -11.43 -7.25 15.84
C VAL A 201 -11.34 -7.53 17.33
N THR A 202 -11.58 -8.78 17.74
CA THR A 202 -11.43 -9.23 19.12
C THR A 202 -9.97 -9.61 19.39
N LYS A 203 -9.34 -8.85 20.28
CA LYS A 203 -7.98 -9.06 20.79
C LYS A 203 -7.88 -10.28 21.68
N SER A 204 -6.65 -10.73 21.94
CA SER A 204 -6.36 -11.86 22.83
C SER A 204 -6.81 -11.65 24.27
N ASN A 205 -6.93 -10.40 24.72
CA ASN A 205 -7.45 -10.04 26.05
C ASN A 205 -8.99 -10.02 26.13
N GLY A 206 -9.70 -10.35 25.04
CA GLY A 206 -11.17 -10.35 24.95
C GLY A 206 -11.79 -8.98 24.60
N GLU A 207 -10.99 -7.92 24.48
CA GLU A 207 -11.43 -6.60 24.04
C GLU A 207 -11.69 -6.58 22.52
N THR A 208 -12.84 -6.07 22.09
CA THR A 208 -13.11 -5.84 20.66
C THR A 208 -12.87 -4.38 20.32
N ILE A 209 -11.95 -4.14 19.37
CA ILE A 209 -11.68 -2.80 18.84
C ILE A 209 -12.29 -2.63 17.44
N GLN A 210 -12.50 -1.38 17.03
CA GLN A 210 -12.85 -1.03 15.65
C GLN A 210 -11.56 -0.72 14.89
N GLN A 211 -10.96 -1.73 14.27
CA GLN A 211 -9.75 -1.58 13.46
C GLN A 211 -10.12 -0.89 12.15
N LEU A 212 -9.47 0.23 11.84
CA LEU A 212 -9.67 0.87 10.53
C LEU A 212 -8.96 0.04 9.46
N ILE A 213 -9.73 -0.41 8.49
CA ILE A 213 -9.26 -1.06 7.28
C ILE A 213 -9.19 -0.01 6.18
N VAL A 214 -8.05 0.06 5.50
CA VAL A 214 -7.88 0.79 4.25
C VAL A 214 -7.59 -0.27 3.18
N PRO A 215 -8.58 -0.67 2.36
CA PRO A 215 -8.44 -1.82 1.44
C PRO A 215 -7.36 -1.64 0.38
N TYR A 216 -6.61 -2.70 0.11
CA TYR A 216 -5.55 -2.76 -0.90
C TYR A 216 -6.02 -3.50 -2.17
N THR A 217 -5.11 -3.79 -3.10
CA THR A 217 -5.41 -4.36 -4.42
C THR A 217 -4.46 -5.49 -4.81
N LEU A 218 -5.00 -6.52 -5.48
CA LEU A 218 -4.22 -7.57 -6.15
C LEU A 218 -4.41 -7.54 -7.68
N ASP A 219 -5.25 -6.66 -8.18
CA ASP A 219 -5.62 -6.50 -9.59
C ASP A 219 -4.96 -5.27 -10.22
N CYS A 220 -5.11 -4.08 -9.61
CA CYS A 220 -4.39 -2.85 -9.93
C CYS A 220 -2.96 -2.91 -9.35
N ASN A 221 -2.25 -3.99 -9.65
CA ASN A 221 -1.00 -4.36 -9.01
C ASN A 221 -0.02 -4.96 -10.03
N ASP A 222 1.22 -4.47 -10.07
CA ASP A 222 2.25 -4.95 -10.99
C ASP A 222 2.71 -6.39 -10.67
N MET A 223 2.34 -6.97 -9.51
CA MET A 223 2.54 -8.39 -9.21
C MET A 223 1.96 -9.30 -10.31
N ARG A 224 0.99 -8.80 -11.06
CA ARG A 224 0.37 -9.51 -12.18
C ARG A 224 1.32 -9.73 -13.34
N PHE A 225 2.39 -8.95 -13.50
CA PHE A 225 3.45 -9.26 -14.46
C PHE A 225 4.19 -10.58 -14.16
N ALA A 226 4.11 -11.06 -12.91
CA ALA A 226 4.73 -12.31 -12.45
C ALA A 226 3.67 -13.37 -12.04
N SER A 227 2.44 -13.23 -12.56
CA SER A 227 1.33 -14.15 -12.28
C SER A 227 0.86 -14.86 -13.55
N PRO A 228 0.35 -16.11 -13.48
CA PRO A 228 0.01 -16.90 -14.67
C PRO A 228 -0.93 -16.22 -15.68
N GLN A 229 -1.92 -15.44 -15.22
CA GLN A 229 -2.86 -14.76 -16.10
C GLN A 229 -2.36 -13.39 -16.62
N GLY A 230 -1.42 -12.76 -15.90
CA GLY A 230 -1.35 -11.30 -15.85
C GLY A 230 -0.70 -10.58 -17.03
N PHE A 231 -0.19 -9.38 -16.78
CA PHE A 231 0.16 -8.44 -17.85
C PHE A 231 1.43 -8.88 -18.59
N ASN A 232 1.37 -8.87 -19.92
CA ASN A 232 2.51 -9.13 -20.81
C ASN A 232 3.30 -7.86 -21.14
N THR A 233 2.67 -6.69 -21.11
CA THR A 233 3.31 -5.41 -21.49
C THR A 233 2.90 -4.27 -20.57
N GLY A 234 3.72 -3.22 -20.52
CA GLY A 234 3.35 -1.97 -19.85
C GLY A 234 2.09 -1.31 -20.40
N GLU A 235 1.66 -1.64 -21.63
CA GLU A 235 0.38 -1.14 -22.19
C GLU A 235 -0.81 -1.74 -21.48
N GLN A 236 -0.82 -3.06 -21.30
CA GLN A 236 -1.94 -3.74 -20.64
C GLN A 236 -2.10 -3.27 -19.19
N PHE A 237 -0.99 -3.07 -18.47
CA PHE A 237 -1.05 -2.53 -17.11
C PHE A 237 -1.57 -1.09 -17.11
N PHE A 238 -1.06 -0.22 -17.99
CA PHE A 238 -1.56 1.14 -18.14
C PHE A 238 -3.07 1.17 -18.43
N GLN A 239 -3.52 0.39 -19.41
CA GLN A 239 -4.92 0.35 -19.81
C GLN A 239 -5.81 -0.12 -18.66
N TYR A 240 -5.38 -1.15 -17.91
CA TYR A 240 -6.12 -1.61 -16.74
C TYR A 240 -6.24 -0.52 -15.66
N LEU A 241 -5.14 0.14 -15.32
CA LEU A 241 -5.15 1.25 -14.36
C LEU A 241 -6.02 2.41 -14.85
N LYS A 242 -5.91 2.76 -16.13
CA LYS A 242 -6.70 3.82 -16.76
C LYS A 242 -8.19 3.52 -16.67
N ASP A 243 -8.62 2.31 -17.03
CA ASP A 243 -10.03 1.94 -17.01
C ASP A 243 -10.59 1.93 -15.59
N THR A 244 -9.84 1.40 -14.61
CA THR A 244 -10.22 1.49 -13.18
C THR A 244 -10.34 2.94 -12.72
N PHE A 245 -9.35 3.79 -13.05
CA PHE A 245 -9.40 5.20 -12.70
C PHE A 245 -10.60 5.90 -13.34
N ASP A 246 -10.85 5.72 -14.63
CA ASP A 246 -11.93 6.41 -15.36
C ASP A 246 -13.32 6.04 -14.79
N VAL A 247 -13.52 4.76 -14.42
CA VAL A 247 -14.75 4.30 -13.77
C VAL A 247 -14.93 4.97 -12.40
N LEU A 248 -13.94 4.87 -11.51
CA LEU A 248 -14.01 5.44 -10.16
C LEU A 248 -14.09 6.98 -10.19
N TYR A 249 -13.42 7.61 -11.15
CA TYR A 249 -13.47 9.05 -11.36
C TYR A 249 -14.87 9.51 -11.78
N ALA A 250 -15.55 8.75 -12.65
CA ALA A 250 -16.93 9.01 -13.05
C ALA A 250 -17.91 8.82 -11.88
N GLU A 251 -17.79 7.74 -11.11
CA GLU A 251 -18.58 7.53 -9.89
C GLU A 251 -18.40 8.67 -8.89
N GLY A 252 -17.20 9.25 -8.82
CA GLY A 252 -16.85 10.31 -7.89
C GLY A 252 -17.56 11.64 -8.07
N GLU A 253 -18.40 11.80 -9.09
CA GLU A 253 -19.36 12.92 -9.12
C GLU A 253 -20.39 12.80 -7.98
N GLU A 254 -20.79 11.57 -7.63
CA GLU A 254 -21.83 11.30 -6.63
C GLU A 254 -21.28 10.54 -5.41
N SER A 255 -20.38 9.59 -5.62
CA SER A 255 -19.88 8.67 -4.59
C SER A 255 -18.37 8.43 -4.75
N PRO A 256 -17.53 9.40 -4.34
CA PRO A 256 -16.07 9.33 -4.51
C PRO A 256 -15.45 8.17 -3.73
N LYS A 257 -14.52 7.46 -4.38
CA LYS A 257 -13.83 6.25 -3.89
C LYS A 257 -12.33 6.46 -3.75
N MET A 258 -11.61 5.45 -3.27
CA MET A 258 -10.15 5.37 -3.38
C MET A 258 -9.72 4.31 -4.39
N MET A 259 -8.51 4.47 -4.93
CA MET A 259 -7.86 3.51 -5.82
C MET A 259 -6.44 3.25 -5.30
N SER A 260 -6.15 2.00 -4.97
CA SER A 260 -4.78 1.56 -4.67
C SER A 260 -4.05 1.16 -5.94
N ILE A 261 -2.74 1.43 -6.03
CA ILE A 261 -1.87 0.91 -7.09
C ILE A 261 -0.68 0.22 -6.45
N GLY A 262 -0.62 -1.10 -6.59
CA GLY A 262 0.50 -1.90 -6.09
C GLY A 262 1.69 -1.90 -7.04
N MET A 263 2.87 -1.61 -6.51
CA MET A 263 4.13 -1.55 -7.26
C MET A 263 5.22 -2.33 -6.51
N HIS A 264 6.08 -3.05 -7.23
CA HIS A 264 7.23 -3.76 -6.67
C HIS A 264 8.51 -3.31 -7.37
N CYS A 265 9.57 -3.06 -6.59
CA CYS A 265 10.82 -2.51 -7.10
C CYS A 265 11.42 -3.39 -8.21
N ARG A 266 11.48 -4.71 -7.99
CA ARG A 266 12.02 -5.68 -8.96
C ARG A 266 11.16 -5.89 -10.20
N LEU A 267 9.86 -5.56 -10.15
CA LEU A 267 8.92 -5.73 -11.25
C LEU A 267 8.75 -4.43 -12.05
N LEU A 268 7.92 -3.49 -11.60
CA LEU A 268 7.62 -2.24 -12.31
C LEU A 268 8.86 -1.36 -12.54
N GLY A 269 9.90 -1.51 -11.71
CA GLY A 269 11.19 -0.85 -11.89
C GLY A 269 11.95 -1.29 -13.15
N ARG A 270 11.53 -2.36 -13.85
CA ARG A 270 12.08 -2.76 -15.16
C ARG A 270 11.66 -1.76 -16.24
N PRO A 271 12.55 -1.31 -17.15
CA PRO A 271 12.23 -0.25 -18.11
C PRO A 271 11.01 -0.55 -18.99
N GLY A 272 10.83 -1.80 -19.42
CA GLY A 272 9.70 -2.21 -20.26
C GLY A 272 8.34 -2.13 -19.56
N ARG A 273 8.30 -2.22 -18.22
CA ARG A 273 7.08 -2.11 -17.41
C ARG A 273 6.84 -0.67 -16.96
N MET A 274 7.90 0.04 -16.60
CA MET A 274 7.87 1.43 -16.13
C MET A 274 7.10 2.37 -17.09
N ALA A 275 7.19 2.14 -18.40
CA ALA A 275 6.45 2.91 -19.40
C ALA A 275 4.93 2.90 -19.18
N GLY A 276 4.37 1.83 -18.59
CA GLY A 276 2.96 1.76 -18.19
C GLY A 276 2.63 2.76 -17.07
N LEU A 277 3.43 2.77 -16.01
CA LEU A 277 3.27 3.71 -14.90
C LEU A 277 3.38 5.17 -15.36
N ILE A 278 4.40 5.49 -16.17
CA ILE A 278 4.60 6.86 -16.69
C ILE A 278 3.34 7.34 -17.42
N ARG A 279 2.77 6.51 -18.28
CA ARG A 279 1.54 6.86 -19.02
C ARG A 279 0.33 7.00 -18.12
N PHE A 280 0.23 6.18 -17.05
CA PHE A 280 -0.85 6.32 -16.08
C PHE A 280 -0.73 7.63 -15.29
N LEU A 281 0.48 7.98 -14.85
CA LEU A 281 0.75 9.26 -14.20
C LEU A 281 0.40 10.44 -15.13
N ASP A 282 0.81 10.38 -16.40
CA ASP A 282 0.44 11.38 -17.42
C ASP A 282 -1.08 11.44 -17.68
N HIS A 283 -1.83 10.36 -17.44
CA HIS A 283 -3.27 10.33 -17.58
C HIS A 283 -3.96 11.04 -16.41
N ILE A 284 -3.64 10.67 -15.17
CA ILE A 284 -4.28 11.26 -13.99
C ILE A 284 -3.92 12.75 -13.81
N GLU A 285 -2.75 13.18 -14.29
CA GLU A 285 -2.35 14.60 -14.31
C GLU A 285 -3.22 15.50 -15.18
N LYS A 286 -3.97 14.93 -16.13
CA LYS A 286 -4.89 15.66 -17.00
C LYS A 286 -6.27 15.87 -16.38
N HIS A 287 -6.53 15.29 -15.21
CA HIS A 287 -7.82 15.33 -14.54
C HIS A 287 -7.79 16.30 -13.37
N ASP A 288 -8.85 17.08 -13.22
CA ASP A 288 -9.06 17.91 -12.03
C ASP A 288 -9.50 17.05 -10.84
N ARG A 289 -9.50 17.61 -9.63
CA ARG A 289 -10.11 16.96 -8.44
C ARG A 289 -9.62 15.50 -8.19
N VAL A 290 -8.34 15.22 -8.45
CA VAL A 290 -7.68 13.96 -8.06
C VAL A 290 -6.84 14.21 -6.81
N TRP A 291 -7.03 13.41 -5.76
CA TRP A 291 -6.19 13.46 -4.56
C TRP A 291 -5.17 12.32 -4.57
N VAL A 292 -3.97 12.60 -5.11
CA VAL A 292 -2.83 11.66 -4.99
C VAL A 292 -2.22 11.79 -3.59
N THR A 293 -2.19 10.70 -2.83
CA THR A 293 -1.96 10.79 -1.38
C THR A 293 -1.25 9.58 -0.78
N ARG A 294 -0.76 9.74 0.47
CA ARG A 294 -0.25 8.64 1.29
C ARG A 294 -1.43 7.93 1.96
N ARG A 295 -1.23 6.66 2.30
CA ARG A 295 -2.25 5.81 2.89
C ARG A 295 -2.61 6.27 4.31
N ILE A 296 -1.65 6.73 5.11
CA ILE A 296 -1.91 7.37 6.41
C ILE A 296 -2.80 8.61 6.30
N ASP A 297 -2.70 9.38 5.22
CA ASP A 297 -3.51 10.58 5.04
C ASP A 297 -4.97 10.20 4.75
N ILE A 298 -5.22 9.10 4.03
CA ILE A 298 -6.57 8.52 3.88
C ILE A 298 -7.09 8.03 5.23
N ALA A 299 -6.29 7.30 6.00
CA ALA A 299 -6.68 6.78 7.30
C ALA A 299 -7.09 7.92 8.27
N ARG A 300 -6.29 8.98 8.34
CA ARG A 300 -6.54 10.14 9.20
C ARG A 300 -7.72 10.97 8.72
N HIS A 301 -7.88 11.14 7.40
CA HIS A 301 -9.07 11.75 6.82
C HIS A 301 -10.32 10.97 7.24
N TRP A 302 -10.29 9.65 7.07
CA TRP A 302 -11.43 8.80 7.39
C TRP A 302 -11.82 8.89 8.87
N ARG A 303 -10.85 8.79 9.79
CA ARG A 303 -11.10 8.95 11.23
C ARG A 303 -11.69 10.32 11.58
N GLY A 304 -11.30 11.38 10.87
CA GLY A 304 -11.79 12.73 11.10
C GLY A 304 -13.24 12.96 10.67
N PHE A 305 -13.68 12.31 9.59
CA PHE A 305 -15.05 12.47 9.06
C PHE A 305 -16.01 11.33 9.46
N PHE A 306 -15.46 10.15 9.71
CA PHE A 306 -16.18 8.92 10.02
C PHE A 306 -15.52 8.28 11.26
N PRO A 307 -15.92 8.69 12.48
CA PRO A 307 -15.38 8.12 13.71
C PRO A 307 -15.80 6.63 13.86
N PRO A 308 -15.02 5.82 14.61
CA PRO A 308 -15.35 4.41 14.83
C PRO A 308 -16.73 4.27 15.51
N PRO A 309 -17.55 3.29 15.11
CA PRO A 309 -18.84 3.03 15.76
C PRO A 309 -18.65 2.74 17.27
N GLY A 310 -19.43 3.41 18.12
CA GLY A 310 -19.48 3.13 19.57
C GLY A 310 -18.38 3.80 20.41
N GLY A 311 -17.57 4.71 19.86
CA GLY A 311 -16.66 5.54 20.66
C GLY A 311 -17.40 6.62 21.44
N GLU A 312 -17.00 6.87 22.70
CA GLU A 312 -17.48 8.01 23.49
C GLU A 312 -16.99 9.33 22.87
N GLY A 313 -17.82 9.94 22.02
CA GLY A 313 -17.51 11.20 21.37
C GLY A 313 -18.53 11.65 20.32
N GLN A 314 -19.69 12.13 20.80
CA GLN A 314 -20.46 13.28 20.27
C GLN A 314 -20.95 13.20 18.79
N GLY A 315 -22.25 13.25 18.46
CA GLY A 315 -23.28 14.04 19.11
C GLY A 315 -22.90 15.53 19.09
N GLU A 316 -23.13 16.21 17.96
CA GLU A 316 -22.96 17.66 17.69
C GLU A 316 -21.67 18.10 16.95
N GLY A 317 -21.85 18.51 15.69
CA GLY A 317 -21.14 19.61 15.02
C GLY A 317 -19.60 19.58 15.00
N VAL A 318 -19.00 18.85 14.07
CA VAL A 318 -17.57 19.01 13.76
C VAL A 318 -17.33 20.38 13.13
N ARG A 319 -16.71 21.30 13.89
CA ARG A 319 -16.09 22.52 13.36
C ARG A 319 -14.97 22.14 12.40
N GLN A 320 -15.00 22.70 11.19
CA GLN A 320 -13.86 22.76 10.28
C GLN A 320 -12.65 23.35 11.01
N THR A 321 -11.71 22.50 11.41
CA THR A 321 -10.33 22.91 11.66
C THR A 321 -9.54 22.51 10.42
N SER A 322 -9.02 23.51 9.73
CA SER A 322 -8.18 23.35 8.55
C SER A 322 -6.89 22.65 8.95
N LEU A 323 -6.84 21.32 8.80
CA LEU A 323 -5.58 20.60 8.67
C LEU A 323 -4.96 21.06 7.35
N SER A 324 -3.92 21.89 7.42
CA SER A 324 -3.09 22.20 6.27
C SER A 324 -2.27 20.97 5.92
N ALA A 325 -2.87 20.00 5.24
CA ALA A 325 -2.11 19.07 4.44
C ALA A 325 -1.32 19.91 3.43
N LYS A 326 0.00 19.75 3.38
CA LYS A 326 0.79 20.23 2.24
C LYS A 326 0.30 19.43 1.03
N THR A 327 -0.68 19.98 0.32
CA THR A 327 -1.32 19.32 -0.80
C THR A 327 -0.48 19.49 -2.05
N ASN A 328 0.06 18.39 -2.56
CA ASN A 328 0.52 18.29 -3.94
C ASN A 328 -0.70 18.11 -4.84
N THR A 329 -1.51 19.15 -4.97
CA THR A 329 -2.55 19.22 -6.00
C THR A 329 -1.88 19.50 -7.34
N LEU A 330 -2.07 18.58 -8.29
CA LEU A 330 -1.67 18.76 -9.68
C LEU A 330 -2.46 19.95 -10.26
N SER A 331 -1.78 21.08 -10.45
CA SER A 331 -2.33 22.24 -11.15
C SER A 331 -2.02 22.10 -12.64
N PRO A 332 -2.99 22.31 -13.56
CA PRO A 332 -2.73 22.28 -14.99
C PRO A 332 -1.93 23.52 -15.38
N ASN A 333 -0.62 23.37 -15.57
CA ASN A 333 0.21 24.49 -15.99
C ASN A 333 0.04 24.74 -17.50
N SER A 334 -0.76 25.76 -17.82
CA SER A 334 -0.79 26.40 -19.13
C SER A 334 0.38 27.39 -19.26
N SER A 335 1.29 27.15 -20.21
CA SER A 335 1.84 28.15 -21.14
C SER A 335 3.21 27.69 -21.69
N ALA A 336 3.22 27.38 -22.98
CA ALA A 336 4.44 27.29 -23.78
C ALA A 336 4.98 28.71 -24.04
N PRO A 337 6.31 28.96 -23.96
CA PRO A 337 6.85 30.22 -24.42
C PRO A 337 6.96 30.19 -25.96
N ARG A 338 6.22 31.10 -26.60
CA ARG A 338 6.41 31.48 -28.00
C ARG A 338 7.85 31.97 -28.18
N ARG A 339 8.62 31.33 -29.05
CA ARG A 339 9.84 31.92 -29.62
C ARG A 339 9.44 32.85 -30.76
N GLY A 340 9.83 34.11 -30.66
CA GLY A 340 9.75 35.07 -31.74
C GLY A 340 10.44 36.38 -31.36
N GLY A 341 11.44 36.80 -32.15
CA GLY A 341 11.98 38.17 -32.14
C GLY A 341 13.51 38.24 -32.33
N PRO A 342 14.04 39.04 -33.29
CA PRO A 342 15.34 38.82 -33.91
C PRO A 342 16.46 39.76 -33.43
N LEU A 343 17.71 39.33 -33.60
CA LEU A 343 18.86 40.16 -33.99
C LEU A 343 19.75 39.35 -34.95
#